data_AF-A0A085LJD0-F1
#
_entry.id   AF-A0A085LJD0-F1
#
_cell.length_a   1.000
_cell.length_b   1.000
_cell.length_c   1.000
_cell.angle_alpha   90.00
_cell.angle_beta   90.00
_cell.angle_gamma   90.00
#
_symmetry.space_group_name_H-M   'P 1'
#
loop_
_entity.id
_entity.type
_entity.pdbx_description
1 polymer ?
#
loop_
_entity_poly.entity_id
_entity_poly.type
_entity_poly.pdbx_seq_one_letter_code
_entity_poly.pdbx_strand_id
1 'polypeptide(L)'
;MLTFLQKLTEYLKVYPTYEHVLGILPTGWQIGSVRRSLLEPLEETNAVTLLGVPYSEHSSYVELKRFVQRVRPERIIPTVNTSDKEARLSMAQTFSRWLEER
;
A
#
# COMPACT_ATOMS: atom_id res chain seq x y z
N MET A 1 -16.84 18.37 1.16
CA MET A 1 -16.69 16.96 0.73
C MET A 1 -16.84 16.09 1.96
N LEU A 2 -17.77 15.13 1.99
CA LEU A 2 -18.00 14.26 3.16
C LEU A 2 -16.86 13.25 3.34
N THR A 3 -16.52 12.93 4.59
CA THR A 3 -15.54 11.89 4.94
C THR A 3 -16.08 10.48 4.63
N PHE A 4 -15.21 9.46 4.59
CA PHE A 4 -15.63 8.08 4.36
C PHE A 4 -16.59 7.58 5.44
N LEU A 5 -16.32 7.88 6.72
CA LEU A 5 -17.23 7.62 7.82
C LEU A 5 -18.63 8.21 7.58
N GLN A 6 -18.72 9.49 7.21
CA GLN A 6 -20.01 10.15 6.98
C GLN A 6 -20.82 9.47 5.87
N LYS A 7 -20.16 9.08 4.78
CA LYS A 7 -20.82 8.36 3.67
C LYS A 7 -21.35 7.00 4.10
N LEU A 8 -20.58 6.26 4.89
CA LEU A 8 -21.00 4.93 5.38
C LEU A 8 -22.12 5.04 6.41
N THR A 9 -22.11 6.06 7.28
CA THR A 9 -23.21 6.33 8.20
C THR A 9 -24.51 6.64 7.46
N GLU A 10 -24.48 7.47 6.41
CA GLU A 10 -25.68 7.72 5.59
C GLU A 10 -26.13 6.47 4.82
N TYR A 11 -25.18 5.66 4.32
CA TYR A 11 -25.49 4.41 3.65
C TYR A 11 -26.24 3.43 4.58
N LEU A 12 -25.80 3.29 5.83
CA LEU A 12 -26.44 2.40 6.80
C LEU A 12 -27.91 2.77 7.06
N LYS A 13 -28.25 4.07 7.06
CA LYS A 13 -29.64 4.54 7.24
C LYS A 13 -30.59 4.08 6.13
N VAL A 14 -30.07 3.81 4.93
CA VAL A 14 -30.86 3.29 3.79
C VAL A 14 -31.29 1.84 4.01
N TYR A 15 -30.54 1.09 4.83
CA TYR A 15 -30.76 -0.33 5.07
C TYR A 15 -31.02 -0.60 6.57
N PRO A 16 -32.23 -0.30 7.08
CA PRO A 16 -32.55 -0.36 8.51
C PRO A 16 -32.50 -1.78 9.12
N THR A 17 -32.34 -2.82 8.30
CA THR A 17 -32.16 -4.20 8.74
C THR A 17 -30.75 -4.47 9.30
N TYR A 18 -29.78 -3.60 9.00
CA TYR A 18 -28.41 -3.74 9.49
C TYR A 18 -28.10 -2.68 10.55
N GLU A 19 -27.41 -3.09 11.61
CA GLU A 19 -27.03 -2.20 12.72
C GLU A 19 -25.61 -1.64 12.60
N HIS A 20 -24.76 -2.33 11.83
CA HIS A 20 -23.35 -2.00 11.70
C HIS A 20 -22.88 -2.16 10.25
N VAL A 21 -21.89 -1.36 9.84
CA VAL A 21 -21.21 -1.50 8.54
C VAL A 21 -19.70 -1.55 8.72
N LEU A 22 -19.08 -2.51 8.05
CA LEU A 22 -17.63 -2.66 7.96
C LEU A 22 -17.16 -2.18 6.58
N GLY A 23 -16.40 -1.10 6.54
CA GLY A 23 -15.74 -0.61 5.33
C GLY A 23 -14.33 -1.17 5.21
N ILE A 24 -13.99 -1.73 4.05
CA ILE A 24 -12.62 -2.16 3.74
C ILE A 24 -12.06 -1.24 2.66
N LEU A 25 -10.97 -0.55 2.98
CA LEU A 25 -10.25 0.31 2.05
C LEU A 25 -8.94 -0.38 1.65
N PRO A 26 -8.85 -0.95 0.44
CA PRO A 26 -7.58 -1.43 -0.08
C PRO A 26 -6.70 -0.22 -0.40
N THR A 27 -5.54 -0.15 0.23
CA THR A 27 -4.57 0.93 0.03
C THR A 27 -3.22 0.33 -0.36
N GLY A 28 -2.46 1.05 -1.20
CA GLY A 28 -1.05 0.73 -1.45
C GLY A 28 -0.17 0.91 -0.20
N TRP A 29 1.13 1.07 -0.39
CA TRP A 29 2.05 1.24 0.74
C TRP A 29 1.77 2.55 1.49
N GLN A 30 1.43 2.46 2.77
CA GLN A 30 1.29 3.62 3.66
C GLN A 30 2.49 3.65 4.61
N ILE A 31 3.21 4.77 4.66
CA ILE A 31 4.42 4.95 5.48
C ILE A 31 4.19 4.62 6.98
N GLY A 32 2.94 4.64 7.46
CA GLY A 32 2.53 4.26 8.82
C GLY A 32 1.98 2.83 8.99
N SER A 33 1.74 2.05 7.92
CA SER A 33 1.14 0.71 8.01
C SER A 33 2.09 -0.36 8.55
N VAL A 34 3.38 -0.06 8.68
CA VAL A 34 4.37 -1.01 9.25
C VAL A 34 4.19 -1.17 10.77
N ARG A 35 3.50 -0.24 11.43
CA ARG A 35 3.29 -0.28 12.90
C ARG A 35 1.85 -0.49 13.33
N ARG A 36 0.89 -0.40 12.41
CA ARG A 36 -0.52 -0.56 12.70
C ARG A 36 -0.90 -2.02 12.42
N SER A 37 -1.46 -2.73 13.39
CA SER A 37 -1.99 -4.08 13.14
C SER A 37 -2.98 -4.04 11.96
N LEU A 38 -3.02 -5.08 11.12
CA LEU A 38 -3.99 -5.21 10.02
C LEU A 38 -5.45 -5.09 10.49
N LEU A 39 -5.67 -5.27 11.79
CA LEU A 39 -6.98 -5.27 12.44
C LEU A 39 -7.30 -3.95 13.16
N GLU A 40 -6.38 -3.01 13.20
CA GLU A 40 -6.63 -1.70 13.82
C GLU A 40 -7.42 -0.81 12.85
N PRO A 41 -8.59 -0.31 13.26
CA PRO A 41 -9.38 0.59 12.43
C PRO A 41 -8.61 1.86 12.05
N LEU A 42 -8.83 2.32 10.82
CA LEU A 42 -8.44 3.67 10.41
C LEU A 42 -9.31 4.70 11.13
N GLU A 43 -10.62 4.44 11.14
CA GLU A 43 -11.65 5.25 11.78
C GLU A 43 -12.76 4.32 12.29
N GLU A 44 -13.37 4.64 13.42
CA GLU A 44 -14.44 3.83 14.03
C GLU A 44 -15.46 4.70 14.75
N THR A 45 -16.71 4.26 14.71
CA THR A 45 -17.85 4.76 15.48
C THR A 45 -18.66 3.56 15.98
N ASN A 46 -19.69 3.79 16.79
CA ASN A 46 -20.55 2.71 17.30
C ASN A 46 -21.21 1.85 16.21
N ALA A 47 -21.44 2.37 15.00
CA ALA A 47 -22.15 1.69 13.93
C ALA A 47 -21.31 1.49 12.65
N VAL A 48 -20.10 2.05 12.60
CA VAL A 48 -19.24 2.03 11.41
C VAL A 48 -17.81 1.75 11.82
N THR A 49 -17.21 0.71 11.25
CA THR A 49 -15.78 0.42 11.39
C THR A 49 -15.12 0.50 10.01
N LEU A 50 -14.01 1.22 9.89
CA LEU A 50 -13.28 1.38 8.63
C LEU A 50 -11.88 0.78 8.75
N LEU A 51 -11.60 -0.28 8.00
CA LEU A 51 -10.30 -0.95 7.97
C LEU A 51 -9.48 -0.51 6.77
N GLY A 52 -8.23 -0.13 7.02
CA GLY A 52 -7.22 0.14 6.00
C GLY A 52 -6.42 -1.12 5.75
N VAL A 53 -6.58 -1.73 4.58
CA VAL A 53 -5.87 -2.96 4.24
C VAL A 53 -4.71 -2.60 3.32
N PRO A 54 -3.44 -2.85 3.71
CA PRO A 54 -2.28 -2.66 2.84
C PRO A 54 -2.25 -3.75 1.77
N TYR A 55 -3.05 -3.55 0.73
CA TYR A 55 -3.15 -4.42 -0.43
C TYR A 55 -2.36 -3.80 -1.59
N SER A 56 -1.18 -4.36 -1.87
CA SER A 56 -0.31 -3.87 -2.93
C SER A 56 -0.31 -4.83 -4.11
N GLU A 57 -0.59 -4.30 -5.30
CA GLU A 57 -0.38 -5.00 -6.58
C GLU A 57 1.03 -4.76 -7.16
N HIS A 58 1.84 -3.96 -6.46
CA HIS A 58 3.24 -3.73 -6.78
C HIS A 58 4.14 -4.55 -5.86
N SER A 59 5.28 -5.01 -6.40
CA SER A 59 6.29 -5.72 -5.63
C SER A 59 6.84 -4.87 -4.49
N SER A 60 6.95 -5.48 -3.30
CA SER A 60 7.78 -4.95 -2.22
C SER A 60 9.26 -4.91 -2.62
N TYR A 61 10.05 -4.15 -1.85
CA TYR A 61 11.50 -4.09 -2.03
C TYR A 61 12.16 -5.48 -2.03
N VAL A 62 11.76 -6.35 -1.10
CA VAL A 62 12.35 -7.69 -0.96
C VAL A 62 11.96 -8.60 -2.11
N GLU A 63 10.72 -8.54 -2.58
CA GLU A 63 10.26 -9.31 -3.74
C GLU A 63 10.99 -8.89 -5.01
N LEU A 64 11.10 -7.58 -5.26
CA LEU A 64 11.80 -7.06 -6.44
C LEU A 64 13.30 -7.39 -6.37
N LYS A 65 13.93 -7.24 -5.20
CA LYS A 65 15.34 -7.65 -5.01
C LYS A 65 15.54 -9.13 -5.34
N ARG A 66 14.72 -10.01 -4.76
CA ARG A 66 14.79 -11.46 -5.01
C ARG A 66 14.60 -11.78 -6.49
N PHE A 67 13.66 -11.12 -7.15
CA PHE A 67 13.43 -11.29 -8.59
C PHE A 67 14.67 -10.87 -9.40
N VAL A 68 15.23 -9.69 -9.13
CA VAL A 68 16.44 -9.19 -9.82
C VAL A 68 17.62 -10.13 -9.60
N GLN A 69 17.86 -10.57 -8.36
CA GLN A 69 18.93 -11.50 -8.02
C GLN A 69 18.75 -12.88 -8.66
N ARG A 70 17.49 -13.33 -8.84
CA ARG A 70 17.16 -14.59 -9.49
C ARG A 70 17.37 -14.53 -11.00
N VAL A 71 16.95 -13.44 -11.65
CA VAL A 71 17.01 -13.29 -13.12
C VAL A 71 18.41 -12.86 -13.58
N ARG A 72 19.12 -12.05 -12.79
CA ARG A 72 20.44 -11.48 -13.11
C ARG A 72 20.51 -10.80 -14.49
N PRO A 73 19.66 -9.80 -14.76
CA PRO A 73 19.69 -9.10 -16.04
C PRO A 73 21.01 -8.34 -16.24
N GLU A 74 21.49 -8.25 -17.48
CA GLU A 74 22.67 -7.45 -17.84
C GLU A 74 22.44 -5.94 -17.65
N ARG A 75 21.20 -5.49 -17.83
CA ARG A 75 20.81 -4.08 -17.72
C ARG A 75 19.40 -3.96 -17.13
N ILE A 76 19.21 -2.99 -16.24
CA ILE A 76 17.92 -2.63 -15.67
C ILE A 76 17.55 -1.21 -16.13
N ILE A 77 16.32 -1.02 -16.63
CA ILE A 77 15.78 0.27 -17.05
C ILE A 77 14.54 0.56 -16.21
N PRO A 78 14.59 1.48 -15.23
CA PRO A 78 13.42 1.80 -14.42
C PRO A 78 12.40 2.59 -15.24
N THR A 79 11.12 2.30 -15.04
CA THR A 79 9.98 2.99 -15.70
C THR A 79 9.17 3.86 -14.75
N VAL A 80 9.34 3.68 -13.44
CA VAL A 80 8.65 4.43 -12.37
C VAL A 80 9.66 5.22 -11.53
N ASN A 81 9.23 6.33 -10.93
CA ASN A 81 10.08 7.25 -10.17
C ASN A 81 11.28 7.79 -10.97
N THR A 82 11.09 8.03 -12.26
CA THR A 82 12.15 8.42 -13.21
C THR A 82 12.24 9.91 -13.45
N SER A 83 11.29 10.73 -12.98
CA SER A 83 11.32 12.19 -13.15
C SER A 83 12.42 12.86 -12.32
N ASP A 84 12.63 12.37 -11.09
CA ASP A 84 13.59 12.93 -10.15
C ASP A 84 15.02 12.36 -10.34
N LYS A 85 16.02 13.25 -10.37
CA LYS A 85 17.42 12.85 -10.62
C LYS A 85 18.01 12.05 -9.46
N GLU A 86 17.74 12.44 -8.24
CA GLU A 86 18.26 11.78 -7.05
C GLU A 86 17.65 10.40 -6.89
N ALA A 87 16.34 10.27 -7.15
CA ALA A 87 15.64 8.99 -7.19
C ALA A 87 16.25 8.03 -8.23
N ARG A 88 16.54 8.52 -9.45
CA ARG A 88 17.22 7.72 -10.48
C ARG A 88 18.60 7.23 -10.04
N LEU A 89 19.39 8.10 -9.41
CA LEU A 89 20.73 7.74 -8.91
C LEU A 89 20.64 6.70 -7.78
N SER A 90 19.71 6.90 -6.85
CA SER A 90 19.45 5.96 -5.74
C SER A 90 19.02 4.58 -6.23
N MET A 91 18.12 4.51 -7.22
CA MET A 91 17.72 3.25 -7.84
C MET A 91 18.90 2.56 -8.54
N ALA A 92 19.69 3.30 -9.31
CA ALA A 92 20.87 2.74 -9.99
C ALA A 92 21.87 2.13 -8.99
N GLN A 93 22.19 2.83 -7.91
CA GLN A 93 23.05 2.31 -6.84
C GLN A 93 22.46 1.06 -6.18
N THR A 94 21.15 1.06 -5.93
CA THR A 94 20.43 -0.08 -5.36
C THR A 94 20.50 -1.30 -6.26
N PHE A 95 20.29 -1.14 -7.56
CA PHE A 95 20.38 -2.23 -8.54
C PHE A 95 21.79 -2.81 -8.65
N SER A 96 22.82 -1.97 -8.71
CA SER A 96 24.21 -2.42 -8.73
C SER A 96 24.53 -3.27 -7.50
N ARG A 97 24.18 -2.76 -6.31
CA ARG A 97 24.35 -3.48 -5.05
C ARG A 97 23.63 -4.83 -5.05
N TRP A 98 22.39 -4.90 -5.52
CA TRP A 98 21.65 -6.18 -5.57
C TRP A 98 22.31 -7.22 -6.47
N LEU A 99 22.91 -6.80 -7.59
CA LEU A 99 23.58 -7.73 -8.53
C LEU A 99 24.94 -8.21 -8.01
N GLU A 100 25.60 -7.42 -7.16
CA GLU A 100 26.82 -7.75 -6.44
C GLU A 100 26.56 -8.69 -5.25
N GLU A 101 25.47 -8.46 -4.52
CA GLU A 101 25.02 -9.32 -3.41
C GLU A 101 24.56 -10.68 -3.96
N ARG A 102 25.18 -11.77 -3.48
CA ARG A 102 24.85 -13.17 -3.86
C ARG A 102 23.52 -13.64 -3.27
#